data_AF-A0A4Q2XW19-F1
#
_entry.id   AF-A0A4Q2XW19-F1
#
_cell.length_a   1.000
_cell.length_b   1.000
_cell.length_c   1.000
_cell.angle_alpha   90.00
_cell.angle_beta   90.00
_cell.angle_gamma   90.00
#
_symmetry.space_group_name_H-M   'P 1'
#
loop_
_entity.id
_entity.type
_entity.pdbx_description
1 polymer ?
#
loop_
_entity_poly.entity_id
_entity_poly.type
_entity_poly.pdbx_seq_one_letter_code
_entity_poly.pdbx_strand_id
1 'polypeptide(L)'
;MTSFATSCLGIADAESVEEAVAYFKADFPDISLSAPESIKGRHLVIRDTLGAWLVFQVEPAEADAILAKGFRSCPREEFEEGSKGSNNPSWWIASADGLDCFKSEGWRKDMNHSVALIGFDRKRSLMYFMHEAFD
;
A
#
# COMPACT_ATOMS: atom_id res chain seq x y z
N MET A 1 1.90 22.36 13.36
CA MET A 1 0.55 21.88 13.05
C MET A 1 0.17 22.44 11.70
N THR A 2 0.46 21.71 10.63
CA THR A 2 0.10 22.11 9.28
C THR A 2 -1.24 21.45 8.98
N SER A 3 -2.26 22.27 8.84
CA SER A 3 -3.62 21.88 8.49
C SER A 3 -3.65 21.20 7.12
N PHE A 4 -4.02 19.93 7.05
CA PHE A 4 -4.46 19.28 5.82
C PHE A 4 -5.98 19.44 5.71
N ALA A 5 -6.44 20.68 5.52
CA ALA A 5 -7.79 20.93 5.04
C ALA A 5 -7.75 20.92 3.51
N THR A 6 -7.88 19.74 2.92
CA THR A 6 -8.47 19.60 1.58
C THR A 6 -9.40 18.42 1.64
N SER A 7 -10.69 18.72 1.60
CA SER A 7 -11.79 17.78 1.45
C SER A 7 -11.70 17.08 0.09
N CYS A 8 -10.75 16.17 -0.07
CA CYS A 8 -10.74 15.25 -1.19
C CYS A 8 -11.57 14.04 -0.76
N LEU A 9 -12.90 14.13 -0.84
CA LEU A 9 -13.69 12.91 -0.94
C LEU A 9 -13.41 12.32 -2.32
N GLY A 10 -12.72 11.20 -2.39
CA GLY A 10 -12.29 10.66 -3.67
C GLY A 10 -11.68 9.27 -3.58
N ILE A 11 -11.92 8.50 -4.62
CA ILE A 11 -11.22 7.26 -4.94
C ILE A 11 -10.57 7.53 -6.29
N ALA A 12 -9.25 7.49 -6.36
CA ALA A 12 -8.51 7.77 -7.59
C ALA A 12 -7.42 6.74 -7.80
N ASP A 13 -7.44 6.10 -8.98
CA ASP A 13 -6.26 5.43 -9.53
C ASP A 13 -5.29 6.50 -10.03
N ALA A 14 -4.00 6.30 -9.83
CA ALA A 14 -2.98 7.15 -10.42
C ALA A 14 -3.05 7.09 -11.96
N GLU A 15 -3.11 8.26 -12.59
CA GLU A 15 -3.20 8.38 -14.06
C GLU A 15 -1.81 8.47 -14.72
N SER A 16 -0.75 8.58 -13.91
CA SER A 16 0.64 8.70 -14.36
C SER A 16 1.61 7.98 -13.41
N VAL A 17 2.82 7.71 -13.88
CA VAL A 17 3.90 7.13 -13.05
C VAL A 17 4.27 8.11 -11.94
N GLU A 18 4.32 9.41 -12.23
CA GLU A 18 4.64 10.45 -11.26
C GLU A 18 3.65 10.47 -10.10
N GLU A 19 2.35 10.33 -10.40
CA GLU A 19 1.30 10.26 -9.38
C GLU A 19 1.39 8.96 -8.56
N ALA A 20 1.62 7.81 -9.21
CA ALA A 20 1.77 6.54 -8.52
C ALA A 20 3.01 6.54 -7.59
N VAL A 21 4.11 7.17 -8.01
CA VAL A 21 5.30 7.40 -7.17
C VAL A 21 4.99 8.37 -6.02
N ALA A 22 4.19 9.41 -6.25
CA ALA A 22 3.77 10.32 -5.18
C ALA A 22 2.94 9.59 -4.12
N TYR A 23 2.06 8.67 -4.54
CA TYR A 23 1.31 7.81 -3.62
C TYR A 23 2.25 6.92 -2.81
N PHE A 24 3.19 6.23 -3.48
CA PHE A 24 4.22 5.45 -2.80
C PHE A 24 5.02 6.27 -1.78
N LYS A 25 5.41 7.50 -2.12
CA LYS A 25 6.18 8.37 -1.23
C LYS A 25 5.37 8.88 -0.05
N ALA A 26 4.04 8.85 -0.09
CA ALA A 26 3.21 9.18 1.07
C ALA A 26 3.36 8.12 2.18
N ASP A 27 3.52 6.85 1.82
CA ASP A 27 3.73 5.73 2.74
C ASP A 27 5.21 5.43 3.01
N PHE A 28 6.07 5.65 2.02
CA PHE A 28 7.49 5.27 2.01
C PHE A 28 8.40 6.44 1.62
N PRO A 29 8.40 7.58 2.36
CA PRO A 29 9.08 8.81 1.93
C PRO A 29 10.60 8.62 1.73
N ASP A 30 11.23 7.79 2.55
CA ASP A 30 12.68 7.58 2.57
C ASP A 30 13.17 6.50 1.59
N ILE A 31 12.26 5.80 0.90
CA ILE A 31 12.60 4.67 0.02
C ILE A 31 12.46 5.14 -1.41
N SER A 32 13.47 4.93 -2.25
CA SER A 32 13.39 5.23 -3.69
C SER A 32 13.32 3.92 -4.45
N LEU A 33 12.33 3.79 -5.35
CA LEU A 33 12.20 2.61 -6.21
C LEU A 33 13.18 2.70 -7.38
N SER A 34 13.83 1.57 -7.67
CA SER A 34 14.72 1.38 -8.81
C SER A 34 13.97 1.27 -10.14
N ALA A 35 12.73 0.76 -10.13
CA ALA A 35 11.87 0.58 -11.30
C ALA A 35 10.50 1.30 -11.15
N PRO A 36 10.48 2.64 -11.01
CA PRO A 36 9.26 3.40 -10.75
C PRO A 36 8.21 3.28 -11.86
N GLU A 37 8.60 2.99 -13.10
CA GLU A 37 7.68 2.82 -14.24
C GLU A 37 6.72 1.62 -14.09
N SER A 38 7.03 0.69 -13.17
CA SER A 38 6.22 -0.50 -12.92
C SER A 38 5.12 -0.29 -11.88
N ILE A 39 5.05 0.89 -11.24
CA ILE A 39 4.12 1.14 -10.15
C ILE A 39 2.69 1.44 -10.63
N LYS A 40 1.73 0.85 -9.93
CA LYS A 40 0.32 1.25 -9.92
C LYS A 40 -0.08 1.66 -8.52
N GLY A 41 -0.91 2.69 -8.41
CA GLY A 41 -1.39 3.17 -7.12
C GLY A 41 -2.84 3.60 -7.18
N ARG A 42 -3.56 3.41 -6.08
CA ARG A 42 -4.86 4.01 -5.79
C ARG A 42 -4.84 4.55 -4.38
N HIS A 43 -5.28 5.79 -4.21
CA HIS A 43 -5.61 6.35 -2.91
C HIS A 43 -7.12 6.53 -2.76
N LEU A 44 -7.58 6.36 -1.52
CA LEU A 44 -8.95 6.55 -1.11
C LEU A 44 -8.95 7.47 0.10
N VAL A 45 -9.79 8.50 0.03
CA VAL A 45 -10.10 9.37 1.16
C VAL A 45 -11.61 9.56 1.16
N ILE A 46 -12.29 8.98 2.16
CA ILE A 46 -13.74 9.10 2.31
C ILE A 46 -14.03 9.44 3.77
N ARG A 47 -14.43 10.69 4.02
CA ARG A 47 -14.72 11.24 5.34
C ARG A 47 -13.52 11.07 6.29
N ASP A 48 -13.66 10.20 7.26
CA ASP A 48 -12.71 9.80 8.30
C ASP A 48 -11.90 8.56 7.90
N THR A 49 -12.13 7.98 6.73
CA THR A 49 -11.42 6.80 6.24
C THR A 49 -10.37 7.16 5.19
N LEU A 50 -9.17 6.60 5.34
CA LEU A 50 -8.08 6.60 4.36
C LEU A 50 -7.78 5.17 3.93
N GLY A 51 -7.40 5.00 2.66
CA GLY A 51 -6.87 3.74 2.19
C GLY A 51 -5.93 3.92 1.01
N ALA A 52 -5.06 2.95 0.81
CA ALA A 52 -4.17 2.89 -0.34
C ALA A 52 -4.03 1.45 -0.85
N TRP A 53 -3.82 1.33 -2.16
CA TRP A 53 -3.38 0.11 -2.83
C TRP A 53 -2.22 0.48 -3.74
N LEU A 54 -1.09 -0.18 -3.57
CA LEU A 54 0.11 0.00 -4.38
C LEU A 54 0.61 -1.37 -4.86
N VAL A 55 0.98 -1.45 -6.13
CA VAL A 55 1.65 -2.62 -6.71
C VAL A 55 2.87 -2.13 -7.46
N PHE A 56 4.04 -2.62 -7.10
CA PHE A 56 5.31 -2.13 -7.65
C PHE A 56 6.38 -3.22 -7.63
N GLN A 57 7.30 -3.15 -8.60
CA GLN A 57 8.48 -4.00 -8.61
C GLN A 57 9.50 -3.47 -7.60
N VAL A 58 10.17 -4.38 -6.90
CA VAL A 58 11.17 -4.07 -5.87
C VAL A 58 12.41 -4.93 -6.03
N GLU A 59 13.57 -4.31 -5.82
CA GLU A 59 14.81 -5.05 -5.58
C GLU A 59 14.86 -5.58 -4.14
N PRO A 60 15.64 -6.64 -3.85
CA PRO A 60 15.69 -7.22 -2.50
C PRO A 60 16.00 -6.22 -1.38
N ALA A 61 16.93 -5.28 -1.62
CA ALA A 61 17.30 -4.25 -0.64
C ALA A 61 16.16 -3.25 -0.36
N GLU A 62 15.34 -2.94 -1.37
CA GLU A 62 14.16 -2.09 -1.21
C GLU A 62 13.07 -2.81 -0.44
N ALA A 63 12.84 -4.09 -0.75
CA ALA A 63 11.90 -4.94 -0.03
C ALA A 63 12.27 -5.03 1.45
N ASP A 64 13.55 -5.28 1.77
CA ASP A 64 14.03 -5.34 3.16
C ASP A 64 13.83 -4.00 3.89
N ALA A 65 14.11 -2.87 3.21
CA ALA A 65 13.90 -1.54 3.77
C ALA A 65 12.41 -1.23 4.04
N ILE A 66 11.52 -1.68 3.16
CA ILE A 66 10.07 -1.55 3.33
C ILE A 66 9.61 -2.39 4.54
N LEU A 67 9.98 -3.67 4.57
CA LEU A 67 9.58 -4.58 5.64
C LEU A 67 10.11 -4.14 7.01
N ALA A 68 11.27 -3.48 7.05
CA ALA A 68 11.83 -2.90 8.27
C ALA A 68 10.99 -1.74 8.87
N LYS A 69 9.99 -1.20 8.15
CA LYS A 69 9.09 -0.14 8.66
C LYS A 69 8.00 -0.63 9.62
N GLY A 70 8.18 -1.79 10.25
CA GLY A 70 7.28 -2.30 11.29
C GLY A 70 6.43 -3.50 10.87
N PHE A 71 6.62 -4.00 9.65
CA PHE A 71 5.94 -5.18 9.16
C PHE A 71 6.45 -6.45 9.84
N ARG A 72 5.52 -7.34 10.20
CA ARG A 72 5.80 -8.67 10.74
C ARG A 72 5.11 -9.71 9.87
N SER A 73 5.73 -10.86 9.71
CA SER A 73 5.11 -11.96 8.96
C SER A 73 3.77 -12.33 9.59
N CYS A 74 2.76 -12.51 8.75
CA CYS A 74 1.42 -12.92 9.14
C CYS A 74 0.95 -14.10 8.28
N PRO A 75 -0.04 -14.88 8.74
CA PRO A 75 -0.71 -15.87 7.92
C PRO A 75 -1.30 -15.23 6.65
N ARG A 76 -1.34 -16.03 5.58
CA ARG A 76 -1.84 -15.58 4.27
C ARG A 76 -3.31 -15.20 4.32
N GLU A 77 -4.11 -15.85 5.18
CA GLU A 77 -5.52 -15.50 5.39
C GLU A 77 -5.76 -14.10 5.97
N GLU A 78 -4.76 -13.47 6.59
CA GLU A 78 -4.84 -12.07 7.01
C GLU A 78 -4.55 -11.09 5.87
N PHE A 79 -3.89 -11.54 4.81
CA PHE A 79 -3.62 -10.73 3.64
C PHE A 79 -4.84 -10.78 2.71
N GLU A 80 -5.51 -9.64 2.54
CA GLU A 80 -6.75 -9.55 1.77
C GLU A 80 -6.51 -9.62 0.24
N GLU A 81 -6.12 -10.79 -0.26
CA GLU A 81 -5.73 -11.03 -1.67
C GLU A 81 -6.79 -10.65 -2.70
N GLY A 82 -8.04 -10.54 -2.26
CA GLY A 82 -9.15 -10.12 -3.09
C GLY A 82 -10.27 -9.53 -2.25
N SER A 83 -9.95 -8.58 -1.35
CA SER A 83 -10.99 -7.98 -0.51
C SER A 83 -12.22 -7.59 -1.34
N LYS A 84 -13.38 -7.96 -0.82
CA LYS A 84 -14.67 -7.83 -1.51
C LYS A 84 -15.27 -6.43 -1.31
N GLY A 85 -14.44 -5.44 -0.98
CA GLY A 85 -14.84 -4.06 -0.88
C GLY A 85 -15.00 -3.44 -2.27
N SER A 86 -16.04 -2.62 -2.47
CA SER A 86 -16.30 -1.91 -3.73
C SER A 86 -15.17 -0.96 -4.18
N ASN A 87 -14.15 -0.76 -3.33
CA ASN A 87 -13.10 0.22 -3.53
C ASN A 87 -11.76 -0.40 -3.96
N ASN A 88 -11.65 -1.74 -3.97
CA ASN A 88 -10.44 -2.39 -4.47
C ASN A 88 -10.27 -2.09 -5.97
N PRO A 89 -9.06 -1.71 -6.42
CA PRO A 89 -8.82 -1.54 -7.84
C PRO A 89 -9.01 -2.84 -8.62
N SER A 90 -9.55 -2.75 -9.84
CA SER A 90 -9.74 -3.93 -10.72
C SER A 90 -8.42 -4.60 -11.11
N TRP A 91 -7.31 -3.88 -10.99
CA TRP A 91 -5.95 -4.38 -11.21
C TRP A 91 -5.30 -4.98 -9.96
N TRP A 92 -5.94 -4.93 -8.79
CA TRP A 92 -5.48 -5.58 -7.57
C TRP A 92 -5.70 -7.09 -7.64
N ILE A 93 -4.66 -7.82 -8.03
CA ILE A 93 -4.68 -9.28 -8.15
C ILE A 93 -3.45 -9.81 -7.43
N ALA A 94 -3.57 -9.96 -6.11
CA ALA A 94 -2.47 -10.40 -5.25
C ALA A 94 -2.46 -11.93 -5.02
N SER A 95 -3.04 -12.70 -5.94
CA SER A 95 -3.19 -14.16 -5.83
C SER A 95 -1.95 -14.95 -6.31
N ALA A 96 -0.75 -14.51 -5.94
CA ALA A 96 0.47 -15.22 -6.31
C ALA A 96 0.60 -16.55 -5.54
N ASP A 97 0.99 -17.64 -6.19
CA ASP A 97 1.45 -18.82 -5.44
C ASP A 97 2.76 -18.49 -4.70
N GLY A 98 2.81 -18.78 -3.40
CA GLY A 98 3.98 -18.49 -2.56
C GLY A 98 4.16 -17.02 -2.17
N LEU A 99 3.06 -16.26 -2.04
CA LEU A 99 3.09 -14.89 -1.53
C LEU A 99 3.50 -14.87 -0.04
N ASP A 100 4.60 -14.17 0.27
CA ASP A 100 4.97 -13.90 1.66
C ASP A 100 4.11 -12.74 2.18
N CYS A 101 3.40 -12.96 3.29
CA CYS A 101 2.45 -11.99 3.82
C CYS A 101 2.98 -11.34 5.10
N PHE A 102 2.78 -10.03 5.22
CA PHE A 102 3.19 -9.24 6.36
C PHE A 102 2.14 -8.20 6.75
N LYS A 103 2.11 -7.87 8.04
CA LYS A 103 1.17 -6.92 8.62
C LYS A 103 1.87 -5.94 9.54
N SER A 104 1.38 -4.71 9.56
CA SER A 104 1.71 -3.67 10.53
C SER A 104 0.44 -3.06 11.08
N GLU A 105 0.29 -3.05 12.40
CA GLU A 105 -0.79 -2.35 13.09
C GLU A 105 -0.32 -0.93 13.49
N GLY A 106 -1.25 0.02 13.58
CA GLY A 106 -0.94 1.41 13.88
C GLY A 106 -0.08 2.08 12.80
N TRP A 107 -0.27 1.70 11.52
CA TRP A 107 0.52 2.21 10.38
C TRP A 107 0.48 3.75 10.31
N ARG A 108 -0.72 4.31 10.29
CA ARG A 108 -0.98 5.75 10.43
C ARG A 108 -1.07 6.12 11.91
N LYS A 109 -0.23 7.07 12.34
CA LYS A 109 -0.20 7.58 13.73
C LYS A 109 -1.22 8.69 14.00
N ASP A 110 -1.83 9.19 12.95
CA ASP A 110 -2.80 10.29 12.96
C ASP A 110 -4.25 9.80 12.83
N MET A 111 -4.50 8.50 13.01
CA MET A 111 -5.80 7.85 12.96
C MET A 111 -6.00 6.92 14.17
N ASN A 112 -7.23 6.77 14.66
CA ASN A 112 -7.52 5.89 15.80
C ASN A 112 -7.29 4.40 15.49
N HIS A 113 -7.63 3.98 14.28
CA HIS A 113 -7.43 2.63 13.78
C HIS A 113 -6.64 2.68 12.48
N SER A 114 -5.58 1.87 12.36
CA SER A 114 -4.85 1.74 11.11
C SER A 114 -4.13 0.40 11.00
N VAL A 115 -4.22 -0.23 9.84
CA VAL A 115 -3.50 -1.44 9.50
C VAL A 115 -2.91 -1.31 8.10
N ALA A 116 -1.71 -1.84 7.92
CA ALA A 116 -1.09 -2.03 6.62
C ALA A 116 -0.74 -3.50 6.42
N LEU A 117 -0.84 -3.93 5.17
CA LEU A 117 -0.62 -5.29 4.72
C LEU A 117 0.32 -5.29 3.52
N ILE A 118 1.27 -6.21 3.51
CA ILE A 118 2.18 -6.45 2.39
C ILE A 118 2.07 -7.91 1.96
N GLY A 119 1.91 -8.11 0.66
CA GLY A 119 2.14 -9.38 -0.01
C GLY A 119 3.39 -9.23 -0.88
N PHE A 120 4.36 -10.11 -0.72
CA PHE A 120 5.58 -10.09 -1.51
C PHE A 120 5.71 -11.36 -2.35
N ASP A 121 5.64 -11.20 -3.67
CA ASP A 121 5.96 -12.26 -4.63
C ASP A 121 7.44 -12.18 -4.99
N ARG A 122 8.24 -13.01 -4.32
CA ARG A 122 9.70 -13.08 -4.54
C ARG A 122 10.07 -13.54 -5.95
N LYS A 123 9.25 -14.34 -6.61
CA LYS A 123 9.55 -14.89 -7.94
C LYS A 123 9.41 -13.82 -9.01
N ARG A 124 8.44 -12.91 -8.85
CA ARG A 124 8.20 -11.79 -9.76
C ARG A 124 8.80 -10.47 -9.27
N SER A 125 9.45 -10.47 -8.11
CA SER A 125 9.96 -9.26 -7.45
C SER A 125 8.89 -8.19 -7.29
N LEU A 126 7.65 -8.59 -6.99
CA LEU A 126 6.49 -7.71 -6.98
C LEU A 126 5.94 -7.59 -5.57
N MET A 127 5.81 -6.36 -5.08
CA MET A 127 5.23 -6.05 -3.79
C MET A 127 3.83 -5.46 -3.96
N TYR A 128 2.89 -6.02 -3.21
CA TYR A 128 1.52 -5.58 -3.08
C TYR A 128 1.39 -4.95 -1.69
N PHE A 129 1.17 -3.65 -1.63
CA PHE A 129 0.93 -2.94 -0.38
C PHE A 129 -0.48 -2.41 -0.36
N MET A 130 -1.16 -2.61 0.76
CA MET A 130 -2.41 -1.92 1.03
C MET A 130 -2.43 -1.44 2.47
N HIS A 131 -3.14 -0.35 2.72
CA HIS A 131 -3.46 0.03 4.08
C HIS A 131 -4.88 0.56 4.14
N GLU A 132 -5.46 0.50 5.34
CA GLU A 132 -6.68 1.18 5.70
C GLU A 132 -6.49 1.87 7.04
N ALA A 133 -7.14 3.02 7.21
CA ALA A 133 -7.13 3.77 8.46
C ALA A 133 -8.44 4.53 8.62
N PHE A 134 -8.93 4.62 9.85
CA PHE A 134 -10.14 5.37 10.17
C PHE A 134 -10.13 5.86 11.62
N ASP A 135 -10.85 6.95 11.86
CA ASP A 135 -11.10 7.49 13.20
C ASP A 135 -12.32 6.87 13.91
#